data_AF-A0AAN9KK99-F1
#
_entry.id   AF-A0AAN9KK99-F1
#
_cell.length_a   1.000
_cell.length_b   1.000
_cell.length_c   1.000
_cell.angle_alpha   90.00
_cell.angle_beta   90.00
_cell.angle_gamma   90.00
#
_symmetry.space_group_name_H-M   'P 1'
#
loop_
_entity.id
_entity.type
_entity.pdbx_description
1 polymer ?
#
loop_
_entity_poly.entity_id
_entity_poly.type
_entity_poly.pdbx_seq_one_letter_code
_entity_poly.pdbx_strand_id
1 'polypeptide(L)'
;MANFLGGQSSSHSLGPAVLDGIDFDIRGRSNQFWGDIARFLTTPQCPFLDAWIGNALTTSLFYFVWAQFCYNPPCQYISGGIISNLENAWKQWTSSIPANKIFLGLPTSPQAAGSGFIAAELTSNVLLAIQVSAKYRGVTLWSRYYDAQSG
;
A
#
# COMPACT_ATOMS: atom_id res chain seq x y z
N MET A 1 -15.69 -14.45 -9.83
CA MET A 1 -15.06 -13.24 -10.44
C MET A 1 -15.92 -12.56 -11.49
N ALA A 2 -17.02 -13.17 -11.97
CA ALA A 2 -17.89 -12.56 -12.98
C ALA A 2 -18.73 -11.36 -12.49
N ASN A 3 -18.84 -11.13 -11.18
CA ASN A 3 -19.66 -10.03 -10.64
C ASN A 3 -18.99 -8.66 -10.71
N PHE A 4 -17.66 -8.59 -10.90
CA PHE A 4 -16.88 -7.36 -10.80
C PHE A 4 -15.98 -7.10 -12.02
N LEU A 5 -15.49 -8.16 -12.67
CA LEU A 5 -14.63 -8.07 -13.86
C LEU A 5 -15.42 -8.47 -15.12
N GLY A 6 -14.75 -8.62 -16.27
CA GLY A 6 -15.40 -8.85 -17.58
C GLY A 6 -16.14 -10.18 -17.78
N GLY A 7 -16.46 -10.92 -16.72
CA GLY A 7 -17.34 -12.09 -16.81
C GLY A 7 -18.81 -11.66 -16.84
N GLN A 8 -19.70 -12.54 -17.31
CA GLN A 8 -21.13 -12.26 -17.30
C GLN A 8 -21.79 -12.76 -16.01
N SER A 9 -22.61 -11.91 -15.41
CA SER A 9 -23.43 -12.24 -14.26
C SER A 9 -24.83 -11.62 -14.38
N SER A 10 -25.84 -12.33 -13.91
CA SER A 10 -27.21 -11.80 -13.79
C SER A 10 -27.37 -10.82 -12.63
N SER A 11 -26.36 -10.69 -11.76
CA SER A 11 -26.39 -9.84 -10.56
C SER A 11 -25.02 -9.21 -10.26
N HIS A 12 -24.60 -8.30 -11.14
CA HIS A 12 -23.40 -7.48 -10.88
C HIS A 12 -23.61 -6.57 -9.66
N SER A 13 -22.76 -6.72 -8.66
CA SER A 13 -22.94 -6.05 -7.36
C SER A 13 -22.77 -4.53 -7.40
N LEU A 14 -22.02 -4.02 -8.38
CA LEU A 14 -21.78 -2.58 -8.59
C LEU A 14 -22.44 -2.08 -9.89
N GLY A 15 -23.43 -2.81 -10.41
CA GLY A 15 -24.04 -2.52 -11.71
C GLY A 15 -23.18 -2.99 -12.90
N PRO A 16 -23.47 -2.54 -14.12
CA PRO A 16 -22.90 -3.11 -15.35
C PRO A 16 -21.44 -2.71 -15.62
N ALA A 17 -20.81 -1.92 -14.74
CA ALA A 17 -19.43 -1.50 -14.90
C ALA A 17 -18.46 -2.68 -14.75
N VAL A 18 -17.39 -2.65 -15.53
CA VAL A 18 -16.29 -3.60 -15.46
C VAL A 18 -15.13 -2.93 -14.74
N LEU A 19 -14.70 -3.48 -13.61
CA LEU A 19 -13.55 -2.95 -12.87
C LEU A 19 -12.24 -3.30 -13.56
N ASP A 20 -11.24 -2.41 -13.43
CA ASP A 20 -9.90 -2.59 -14.00
C ASP A 20 -9.08 -3.68 -13.26
N GLY A 21 -9.43 -3.98 -12.01
CA GLY A 21 -8.69 -4.93 -11.20
C GLY A 21 -9.24 -5.09 -9.78
N ILE A 22 -8.50 -5.86 -8.99
CA ILE A 22 -8.82 -6.17 -7.59
C ILE A 22 -7.61 -5.80 -6.74
N ASP A 23 -7.84 -5.02 -5.68
CA ASP A 23 -6.86 -4.72 -4.64
C ASP A 23 -6.95 -5.73 -3.49
N PHE A 24 -5.80 -6.18 -3.01
CA PHE A 24 -5.68 -7.15 -1.91
C PHE A 24 -5.21 -6.46 -0.63
N ASP A 25 -6.16 -6.05 0.21
CA ASP A 25 -5.96 -5.56 1.59
C ASP A 25 -6.21 -6.69 2.61
N ILE A 26 -5.28 -7.63 2.69
CA ILE A 26 -5.39 -8.79 3.58
C ILE A 26 -4.71 -8.49 4.93
N ARG A 27 -5.49 -8.43 6.00
CA ARG A 27 -5.04 -8.05 7.36
C ARG A 27 -5.16 -9.16 8.41
N GLY A 28 -5.30 -10.41 7.99
CA GLY A 28 -5.43 -11.56 8.90
C GLY A 28 -5.77 -12.87 8.20
N ARG A 29 -5.80 -13.95 8.99
CA ARG A 29 -6.13 -15.34 8.61
C ARG A 29 -4.95 -16.13 8.05
N SER A 30 -5.02 -16.59 6.80
CA SER A 30 -4.01 -17.43 6.17
C SER A 30 -3.09 -16.58 5.30
N ASN A 31 -1.82 -16.99 5.21
CA ASN A 31 -0.84 -16.44 4.28
C ASN A 31 -0.60 -17.34 3.05
N GLN A 32 -1.47 -18.33 2.84
CA GLN A 32 -1.38 -19.31 1.77
C GLN A 32 -2.28 -18.92 0.58
N PHE A 33 -1.92 -19.41 -0.60
CA PHE A 33 -2.71 -19.35 -1.85
C PHE A 33 -2.97 -17.95 -2.44
N TRP A 34 -2.56 -16.88 -1.76
CA TRP A 34 -2.72 -15.53 -2.33
C TRP A 34 -1.92 -15.35 -3.61
N GLY A 35 -0.77 -16.01 -3.77
CA GLY A 35 -0.03 -16.03 -5.04
C GLY A 35 -0.79 -16.70 -6.19
N ASP A 36 -1.77 -17.57 -5.91
CA ASP A 36 -2.54 -18.25 -6.96
C ASP A 36 -3.66 -17.35 -7.51
N ILE A 37 -4.12 -16.37 -6.72
CA ILE A 37 -5.33 -15.58 -7.00
C ILE A 37 -5.00 -14.10 -7.22
N ALA A 38 -4.00 -13.57 -6.52
CA ALA A 38 -3.64 -12.17 -6.60
C ALA A 38 -2.78 -11.91 -7.84
N ARG A 39 -3.34 -11.10 -8.74
CA ARG A 39 -2.65 -10.58 -9.92
C ARG A 39 -2.91 -9.09 -9.92
N PHE A 40 -1.86 -8.29 -10.15
CA PHE A 40 -1.88 -6.83 -10.32
C PHE A 40 -1.63 -5.95 -9.09
N LEU A 41 -2.44 -5.99 -8.03
CA LEU A 41 -2.40 -4.96 -6.97
C LEU A 41 -2.56 -5.52 -5.54
N THR A 42 -1.83 -4.94 -4.58
CA THR A 42 -1.95 -5.24 -3.14
C THR A 42 -1.52 -4.07 -2.25
N THR A 43 -2.09 -4.01 -1.04
CA THR A 43 -1.79 -3.04 0.02
C THR A 43 -1.20 -3.69 1.27
N PRO A 44 0.05 -4.18 1.26
CA PRO A 44 0.66 -4.80 2.44
C PRO A 44 0.98 -3.80 3.55
N GLN A 45 1.17 -4.27 4.78
CA GLN A 45 1.74 -3.45 5.86
C GLN A 45 3.25 -3.27 5.68
N CYS A 46 3.82 -2.19 6.22
CA CYS A 46 5.25 -1.91 6.07
C CYS A 46 6.24 -2.88 6.75
N PRO A 47 5.90 -3.68 7.78
CA PRO A 47 6.84 -4.67 8.30
C PRO A 47 7.24 -5.64 7.19
N PHE A 48 8.54 -5.73 6.91
CA PHE A 48 9.05 -6.56 5.82
C PHE A 48 9.43 -7.96 6.35
N LEU A 49 8.94 -9.07 5.79
CA LEU A 49 7.84 -9.20 4.82
C LEU A 49 6.48 -9.12 5.52
N ASP A 50 5.46 -8.68 4.78
CA ASP A 50 4.09 -8.66 5.30
C ASP A 50 3.65 -10.07 5.71
N ALA A 51 3.06 -10.20 6.89
CA ALA A 51 2.71 -11.49 7.48
C ALA A 51 1.69 -12.31 6.66
N TRP A 52 0.85 -11.63 5.88
CA TRP A 52 -0.29 -12.24 5.18
C TRP A 52 -0.06 -12.37 3.68
N ILE A 53 0.50 -11.34 3.05
CA ILE A 53 0.72 -11.30 1.60
C ILE A 53 2.20 -11.44 1.23
N GLY A 54 3.11 -11.54 2.20
CA GLY A 54 4.57 -11.63 2.00
C GLY A 54 4.99 -12.73 1.02
N ASN A 55 4.41 -13.94 1.14
CA ASN A 55 4.71 -15.05 0.22
C ASN A 55 4.30 -14.74 -1.22
N ALA A 56 3.20 -14.02 -1.42
CA ALA A 56 2.75 -13.63 -2.75
C ALA A 56 3.60 -12.45 -3.28
N LEU A 57 4.05 -11.55 -2.41
CA LEU A 57 4.90 -10.42 -2.78
C LEU A 57 6.28 -10.82 -3.31
N THR A 58 6.81 -11.99 -2.92
CA THR A 58 8.06 -12.51 -3.47
C THR A 58 7.89 -13.09 -4.88
N THR A 59 6.66 -13.25 -5.34
CA THR A 59 6.37 -13.60 -6.73
C THR A 59 6.42 -12.34 -7.60
N SER A 60 6.69 -12.50 -8.90
CA SER A 60 6.65 -11.41 -9.88
C SER A 60 5.23 -11.07 -10.38
N LEU A 61 4.19 -11.41 -9.61
CA LEU A 61 2.78 -11.29 -10.03
C LEU A 61 2.19 -9.90 -9.76
N PHE A 62 2.76 -9.12 -8.85
CA PHE A 62 2.29 -7.78 -8.52
C PHE A 62 3.00 -6.73 -9.37
N TYR A 63 2.21 -5.99 -10.16
CA TYR A 63 2.72 -4.87 -10.94
C TYR A 63 2.73 -3.58 -10.09
N PHE A 64 1.70 -3.40 -9.26
CA PHE A 64 1.54 -2.29 -8.34
C PHE A 64 1.54 -2.80 -6.89
N VAL A 65 2.31 -2.15 -6.01
CA VAL A 65 2.31 -2.44 -4.57
C VAL A 65 2.17 -1.13 -3.80
N TRP A 66 1.19 -1.05 -2.91
CA TRP A 66 0.89 0.12 -2.09
C TRP A 66 1.19 -0.19 -0.62
N ALA A 67 2.47 -0.13 -0.24
CA ALA A 67 2.86 -0.52 1.12
C ALA A 67 2.39 0.53 2.15
N GLN A 68 1.71 0.09 3.21
CA GLN A 68 1.10 0.95 4.23
C GLN A 68 2.10 1.28 5.34
N PHE A 69 2.56 2.53 5.40
CA PHE A 69 3.54 3.02 6.38
C PHE A 69 2.84 3.70 7.57
N CYS A 70 1.84 3.01 8.13
CA CYS A 70 1.07 3.45 9.30
C CYS A 70 0.77 2.27 10.24
N TYR A 71 0.36 2.59 11.47
CA TYR A 71 0.11 1.64 12.57
C TYR A 71 1.31 0.80 13.04
N ASN A 72 2.50 0.97 12.45
CA ASN A 72 3.66 0.11 12.63
C ASN A 72 4.91 0.95 12.95
N PRO A 73 5.16 1.28 14.23
CA PRO A 73 6.30 2.09 14.68
C PRO A 73 7.68 1.70 14.11
N PRO A 74 8.02 0.42 13.90
CA PRO A 74 9.33 0.02 13.37
C PRO A 74 9.61 0.47 11.93
N CYS A 75 8.57 0.77 11.15
CA CYS A 75 8.71 1.07 9.72
C CYS A 75 7.94 2.30 9.26
N GLN A 76 7.29 3.04 10.16
CA GLN A 76 6.56 4.26 9.83
C GLN A 76 7.32 5.55 10.23
N TYR A 77 6.74 6.69 9.89
CA TYR A 77 7.16 7.97 10.42
C TYR A 77 6.81 8.11 11.92
N ILE A 78 7.78 8.61 12.71
CA ILE A 78 7.60 8.91 14.13
C ILE A 78 7.70 10.43 14.31
N SER A 79 6.82 10.99 15.14
CA SER A 79 6.78 12.42 15.45
C SER A 79 8.13 12.96 15.90
N GLY A 80 8.43 14.23 15.58
CA GLY A 80 9.71 14.86 15.91
C GLY A 80 10.74 14.83 14.77
N GLY A 81 10.31 14.57 13.53
CA GLY A 81 11.16 14.63 12.34
C GLY A 81 12.00 13.38 12.11
N ILE A 82 11.76 12.30 12.85
CA ILE A 82 12.54 11.07 12.75
C ILE A 82 12.00 10.22 11.59
N ILE A 83 12.69 10.27 10.45
CA ILE A 83 12.31 9.55 9.23
C ILE A 83 13.04 8.21 9.04
N SER A 84 14.05 7.91 9.86
CA SER A 84 14.98 6.79 9.63
C SER A 84 14.29 5.42 9.53
N ASN A 85 13.27 5.16 10.35
CA ASN A 85 12.51 3.91 10.28
C ASN A 85 11.78 3.75 8.94
N LEU A 86 11.08 4.79 8.50
CA LEU A 86 10.41 4.84 7.21
C LEU A 86 11.41 4.69 6.07
N GLU A 87 12.51 5.43 6.11
CA GLU A 87 13.53 5.41 5.05
C GLU A 87 14.19 4.03 4.92
N ASN A 88 14.56 3.40 6.04
CA ASN A 88 15.18 2.08 6.06
C ASN A 88 14.22 1.01 5.54
N ALA A 89 12.97 1.04 5.99
CA ALA A 89 11.94 0.13 5.48
C ALA A 89 11.69 0.35 3.99
N TRP A 90 11.56 1.61 3.54
CA TRP A 90 11.37 1.94 2.12
C TRP A 90 12.51 1.41 1.24
N LYS A 91 13.76 1.57 1.68
CA LYS A 91 14.94 0.99 1.00
C LYS A 91 14.83 -0.54 0.90
N GLN A 92 14.48 -1.21 1.99
CA GLN A 92 14.32 -2.68 2.01
C GLN A 92 13.19 -3.16 1.08
N TRP A 93 12.05 -2.48 1.08
CA TRP A 93 10.92 -2.78 0.20
C TRP A 93 11.30 -2.63 -1.27
N THR A 94 11.91 -1.48 -1.62
CA THR A 94 12.23 -1.20 -3.01
C THR A 94 13.41 -2.03 -3.54
N SER A 95 14.34 -2.46 -2.70
CA SER A 95 15.41 -3.38 -3.10
C SER A 95 14.91 -4.81 -3.29
N SER A 96 13.99 -5.27 -2.44
CA SER A 96 13.72 -6.71 -2.28
C SER A 96 12.44 -7.20 -2.96
N ILE A 97 11.43 -6.33 -3.14
CA ILE A 97 10.16 -6.74 -3.78
C ILE A 97 10.30 -6.72 -5.30
N PRO A 98 10.02 -7.83 -6.02
CA PRO A 98 10.06 -7.93 -7.47
C PRO A 98 8.84 -7.27 -8.16
N ALA A 99 8.45 -6.07 -7.71
CA ALA A 99 7.40 -5.26 -8.33
C ALA A 99 7.99 -4.11 -9.15
N ASN A 100 7.28 -3.70 -10.20
CA ASN A 100 7.70 -2.61 -11.09
C ASN A 100 7.37 -1.22 -10.52
N LYS A 101 6.30 -1.13 -9.73
CA LYS A 101 5.75 0.14 -9.26
C LYS A 101 5.36 0.01 -7.78
N ILE A 102 6.04 0.75 -6.92
CA ILE A 102 5.79 0.79 -5.48
C ILE A 102 5.35 2.20 -5.10
N PHE A 103 4.26 2.27 -4.34
CA PHE A 103 3.68 3.50 -3.79
C PHE A 103 3.83 3.48 -2.27
N LEU A 104 4.06 4.66 -1.70
CA LEU A 104 4.07 4.85 -0.26
C LEU A 104 2.64 5.13 0.22
N GLY A 105 2.05 4.22 0.99
CA GLY A 105 0.73 4.38 1.59
C GLY A 105 0.80 5.14 2.90
N LEU A 106 0.06 6.24 2.99
CA LEU A 106 0.03 7.14 4.15
C LEU A 106 -1.41 7.48 4.57
N PRO A 107 -1.64 7.76 5.86
CA PRO A 107 -2.91 8.31 6.31
C PRO A 107 -3.01 9.80 5.96
N THR A 108 -4.23 10.26 5.66
CA THR A 108 -4.50 11.65 5.23
C THR A 108 -4.70 12.62 6.39
N SER A 109 -4.88 12.10 7.60
CA SER A 109 -4.98 12.88 8.83
C SER A 109 -4.57 12.05 10.06
N PRO A 110 -4.28 12.68 11.21
CA PRO A 110 -4.10 11.98 12.47
C PRO A 110 -5.32 11.15 12.90
N GLN A 111 -6.52 11.49 12.41
CA GLN A 111 -7.76 10.76 12.70
C GLN A 111 -7.94 9.55 11.78
N ALA A 112 -7.28 9.52 10.62
CA ALA A 112 -7.37 8.43 9.66
C ALA A 112 -6.59 7.18 10.12
N ALA A 113 -5.55 7.35 10.93
CA ALA A 113 -4.78 6.27 11.51
C ALA A 113 -4.26 6.60 12.90
N GLY A 114 -4.20 5.60 13.78
CA GLY A 114 -3.72 5.78 15.16
C GLY A 114 -2.24 6.17 15.25
N SER A 115 -1.46 6.01 14.17
CA SER A 115 -0.08 6.51 14.05
C SER A 115 0.41 6.50 12.60
N GLY A 116 1.56 7.14 12.33
CA GLY A 116 2.20 7.19 11.01
C GLY A 116 1.76 8.35 10.11
N PHE A 117 0.95 9.28 10.63
CA PHE A 117 0.63 10.52 9.91
C PHE A 117 1.85 11.42 9.74
N ILE A 118 2.01 11.95 8.54
CA ILE A 118 3.08 12.86 8.15
C ILE A 118 2.41 14.16 7.74
N ALA A 119 2.71 15.25 8.47
CA ALA A 119 2.22 16.57 8.11
C ALA A 119 2.80 17.01 6.75
N ALA A 120 2.02 17.76 5.98
CA ALA A 120 2.40 18.21 4.63
C ALA A 120 3.75 18.96 4.60
N GLU A 121 4.05 19.71 5.67
CA GLU A 121 5.31 20.45 5.85
C GLU A 121 6.56 19.54 5.95
N LEU A 122 6.38 18.29 6.40
CA LEU A 122 7.45 17.30 6.52
C LEU A 122 7.58 16.42 5.27
N THR A 123 6.62 16.52 4.35
CA THR A 123 6.57 15.71 3.13
C THR A 123 7.78 15.94 2.24
N SER A 124 8.38 17.14 2.22
CA SER A 124 9.60 17.41 1.42
C SER A 124 10.77 16.49 1.79
N ASN A 125 11.04 16.28 3.08
CA ASN A 125 12.14 15.40 3.52
C ASN A 125 11.84 13.93 3.21
N VAL A 126 10.58 13.52 3.39
CA VAL A 126 10.13 12.16 3.09
C VAL A 126 10.19 11.89 1.58
N LEU A 127 9.75 12.84 0.76
CA LEU A 127 9.81 12.75 -0.70
C LEU A 127 11.25 12.61 -1.19
N LEU A 128 12.17 13.42 -0.66
CA LEU A 128 13.59 13.33 -0.99
C LEU A 128 14.17 11.94 -0.67
N ALA A 129 13.76 11.33 0.45
CA ALA A 129 14.22 10.00 0.83
C ALA A 129 13.65 8.89 -0.06
N ILE A 130 12.38 8.99 -0.48
CA ILE A 130 11.71 7.90 -1.21
C ILE A 130 11.90 7.97 -2.74
N GLN A 131 12.02 9.17 -3.31
CA GLN A 131 12.09 9.39 -4.77
C GLN A 131 13.38 8.86 -5.41
N VAL A 132 14.41 8.57 -4.61
CA VAL A 132 15.69 8.00 -5.09
C VAL A 132 15.50 6.61 -5.72
N SER A 133 14.45 5.89 -5.33
CA SER A 133 14.19 4.56 -5.88
C SER A 133 13.57 4.61 -7.27
N ALA A 134 14.15 3.89 -8.23
CA ALA A 134 13.58 3.74 -9.58
C ALA A 134 12.21 3.02 -9.60
N LYS A 135 11.80 2.38 -8.50
CA LYS A 135 10.48 1.75 -8.33
C LYS A 135 9.42 2.70 -7.73
N TYR A 136 9.81 3.85 -7.20
CA TYR A 136 8.87 4.84 -6.65
C TYR A 136 7.92 5.35 -7.73
N ARG A 137 6.61 5.33 -7.47
CA ARG A 137 5.60 5.85 -8.41
C ARG A 137 4.59 6.83 -7.82
N GLY A 138 4.66 7.09 -6.52
CA GLY A 138 3.79 8.06 -5.87
C GLY A 138 3.44 7.71 -4.43
N VAL A 139 2.43 8.40 -3.93
CA VAL A 139 1.86 8.21 -2.60
C VAL A 139 0.41 7.75 -2.77
N THR A 140 -0.03 6.80 -1.95
CA THR A 140 -1.44 6.44 -1.80
C THR A 140 -1.94 6.92 -0.44
N LEU A 141 -3.21 7.31 -0.39
CA LEU A 141 -3.76 8.07 0.72
C LEU A 141 -4.98 7.35 1.30
N TRP A 142 -4.90 7.04 2.60
CA TRP A 142 -6.03 6.50 3.37
C TRP A 142 -6.61 7.59 4.29
N SER A 143 -7.83 8.07 4.09
CA SER A 143 -8.76 7.77 3.01
C SER A 143 -9.42 9.04 2.49
N ARG A 144 -10.16 8.94 1.38
CA ARG A 144 -10.85 10.07 0.75
C ARG A 144 -11.74 10.87 1.72
N TYR A 145 -12.37 10.20 2.69
CA TYR A 145 -13.22 10.85 3.68
C TYR A 145 -12.43 11.84 4.55
N TYR A 146 -11.29 11.41 5.07
CA TYR A 146 -10.44 12.23 5.92
C TYR A 146 -9.67 13.28 5.12
N ASP A 147 -9.29 12.94 3.87
CA ASP A 147 -8.68 13.87 2.91
C ASP A 147 -9.58 15.09 2.66
N ALA A 148 -10.87 14.85 2.39
CA ALA A 148 -11.84 15.93 2.18
C ALA A 148 -12.05 16.84 3.40
N GLN A 149 -11.62 16.41 4.59
CA GLN A 149 -11.71 17.18 5.83
C GLN A 149 -10.42 17.92 6.16
N SER A 150 -9.28 17.44 5.66
CA SER A 150 -7.95 17.98 5.98
C SER A 150 -7.41 18.96 4.95
N GLY A 151 -7.98 19.05 3.74
CA GLY A 151 -7.71 20.11 2.74
C GLY A 151 -7.16 19.59 1.43
#